data_AF-A0A6L7UW79-F1
#
_entry.id   AF-A0A6L7UW79-F1
#
_cell.length_a   1.000
_cell.length_b   1.000
_cell.length_c   1.000
_cell.angle_alpha   90.00
_cell.angle_beta   90.00
_cell.angle_gamma   90.00
#
_symmetry.space_group_name_H-M   'P 1'
#
loop_
_entity.id
_entity.type
_entity.pdbx_description
1 polymer ?
#
loop_
_entity_poly.entity_id
_entity_poly.type
_entity_poly.pdbx_seq_one_letter_code
_entity_poly.pdbx_strand_id
1 'polypeptide(L)'
;MTTPSLQFAVVIEVRRHAFVGCVVDEPWCEYPGRTADEALQNTIAGLEHHLSGLIEDGDSLPQPSAQIAEVEVSLPEFYGPARSTTYKIVVERAPKNYAAYVPDLPGCISAADTFDETLTLMQEAIEGHLELMAEDREPLPPKAAYVEMVKVDKPQSVVAEVAD
;
A
#
# COMPACT_ATOMS: atom_id res chain seq x y z
N MET A 1 -21.68 19.97 3.38
CA MET A 1 -21.79 18.62 2.79
C MET A 1 -20.38 18.19 2.47
N THR A 2 -19.89 17.08 3.03
CA THR A 2 -18.53 16.58 2.78
C THR A 2 -18.46 16.04 1.35
N THR A 3 -17.48 16.52 0.58
CA THR A 3 -17.17 15.98 -0.74
C THR A 3 -16.80 14.49 -0.61
N PRO A 4 -17.33 13.58 -1.45
CA PRO A 4 -16.91 12.19 -1.41
C PRO A 4 -15.41 12.12 -1.72
N SER A 5 -14.65 11.49 -0.83
CA SER A 5 -13.20 11.32 -0.97
C SER A 5 -12.87 9.89 -1.35
N LEU A 6 -11.89 9.70 -2.21
CA LEU A 6 -11.32 8.38 -2.53
C LEU A 6 -10.14 8.11 -1.57
N GLN A 7 -9.92 6.85 -1.23
CA GLN A 7 -8.79 6.43 -0.41
C GLN A 7 -7.95 5.44 -1.21
N PHE A 8 -6.66 5.71 -1.34
CA PHE A 8 -5.72 4.88 -2.09
C PHE A 8 -4.64 4.37 -1.16
N ALA A 9 -4.27 3.10 -1.30
CA ALA A 9 -3.05 2.59 -0.70
C ALA A 9 -1.85 3.09 -1.52
N VAL A 10 -0.88 3.71 -0.84
CA VAL A 10 0.39 4.15 -1.42
C VAL A 10 1.52 3.41 -0.75
N VAL A 11 2.43 2.88 -1.56
CA VAL A 11 3.69 2.28 -1.11
C VAL A 11 4.84 3.15 -1.60
N ILE A 12 5.75 3.55 -0.71
CA ILE A 12 7.01 4.20 -1.11
C ILE A 12 8.12 3.16 -1.12
N GLU A 13 8.63 2.91 -2.32
CA GLU A 13 9.75 2.00 -2.54
C GLU A 13 11.07 2.76 -2.45
N VAL A 14 12.01 2.20 -1.68
CA VAL A 14 13.37 2.74 -1.58
C VAL A 14 14.21 2.18 -2.72
N ARG A 15 14.73 3.07 -3.57
CA ARG A 15 15.70 2.76 -4.63
C ARG A 15 17.07 3.34 -4.25
N ARG A 16 18.15 2.86 -4.89
CA ARG A 16 19.55 3.20 -4.53
C ARG A 16 19.83 4.71 -4.35
N HIS A 17 19.10 5.59 -5.03
CA HIS A 17 19.27 7.05 -4.93
C HIS A 17 17.94 7.85 -4.92
N ALA A 18 16.81 7.17 -4.72
CA ALA A 18 15.49 7.81 -4.80
C ALA A 18 14.45 7.05 -3.98
N PHE A 19 13.38 7.74 -3.65
CA PHE A 19 12.13 7.16 -3.16
C PHE A 19 11.12 7.25 -4.30
N VAL A 20 10.33 6.20 -4.51
CA VAL A 20 9.31 6.17 -5.55
C VAL A 20 8.00 5.80 -4.90
N GLY A 21 7.02 6.71 -4.97
CA GLY A 21 5.67 6.41 -4.53
C GLY A 21 4.89 5.73 -5.65
N CYS A 22 4.22 4.65 -5.29
CA CYS A 22 3.41 3.82 -6.16
C CYS A 22 2.00 3.74 -5.59
N VAL A 23 0.99 4.05 -6.40
CA VAL A 23 -0.41 3.86 -6.05
C VAL A 23 -0.80 2.42 -6.37
N VAL A 24 -1.23 1.64 -5.38
CA VAL A 24 -1.43 0.19 -5.55
C VAL A 24 -2.49 -0.12 -6.62
N ASP A 25 -3.64 0.55 -6.55
CA ASP A 25 -4.72 0.36 -7.53
C ASP A 25 -4.44 1.05 -8.89
N GLU A 26 -3.38 1.87 -9.01
CA GLU A 26 -2.98 2.58 -10.24
C GLU A 26 -1.48 2.39 -10.51
N PRO A 27 -1.02 1.17 -10.79
CA PRO A 27 0.40 0.80 -10.76
C PRO A 27 1.25 1.45 -11.87
N TRP A 28 0.63 2.13 -12.83
CA TRP A 28 1.33 2.86 -13.89
C TRP A 28 1.87 4.22 -13.43
N CYS A 29 1.46 4.68 -12.24
CA CYS A 29 1.79 5.99 -11.71
C CYS A 29 2.91 5.89 -10.66
N GLU A 30 4.16 6.09 -11.10
CA GLU A 30 5.33 6.18 -10.23
C GLU A 30 5.75 7.65 -10.05
N TYR A 31 5.91 8.08 -8.79
CA TYR A 31 6.28 9.46 -8.46
C TYR A 31 7.57 9.51 -7.65
N PRO A 32 8.68 9.94 -8.27
CA PRO A 32 9.97 9.99 -7.59
C PRO A 32 10.08 11.16 -6.61
N GLY A 33 10.86 10.98 -5.54
CA GLY A 33 11.27 12.00 -4.58
C GLY A 33 12.67 11.70 -4.02
N ARG A 34 13.34 12.69 -3.44
CA ARG A 34 14.66 12.51 -2.77
C ARG A 34 14.51 12.03 -1.34
N THR A 35 13.34 12.22 -0.74
CA THR A 35 12.94 11.66 0.56
C THR A 35 11.62 10.91 0.42
N ALA A 36 11.27 10.07 1.41
CA ALA A 36 9.98 9.38 1.45
C ALA A 36 8.81 10.38 1.47
N ASP A 37 8.91 11.45 2.27
CA ASP A 37 7.90 12.51 2.34
C ASP A 37 7.73 13.25 1.02
N GLU A 38 8.84 13.56 0.32
CA GLU A 38 8.79 14.22 -1.00
C GLU A 38 8.14 13.29 -2.04
N ALA A 39 8.47 11.99 -2.03
CA ALA A 39 7.84 11.01 -2.92
C ALA A 39 6.35 10.84 -2.62
N LEU A 40 5.95 10.81 -1.35
CA LEU A 40 4.55 10.74 -0.95
C LEU A 40 3.78 11.99 -1.41
N GLN A 41 4.31 13.19 -1.16
CA GLN A 41 3.68 14.44 -1.62
C GLN A 41 3.55 14.51 -3.14
N ASN A 42 4.59 14.10 -3.87
CA ASN A 42 4.55 14.02 -5.33
C ASN A 42 3.50 13.01 -5.81
N THR A 43 3.35 11.90 -5.09
CA THR A 43 2.31 10.89 -5.38
C THR A 43 0.91 11.44 -5.20
N ILE A 44 0.67 12.15 -4.08
CA ILE A 44 -0.62 12.78 -3.80
C ILE A 44 -0.97 13.80 -4.89
N ALA A 45 -0.05 14.71 -5.22
CA ALA A 45 -0.27 15.72 -6.24
C ALA A 45 -0.49 15.11 -7.64
N GLY A 46 0.27 14.06 -7.98
CA GLY A 46 0.12 13.35 -9.23
C GLY A 46 -1.22 12.62 -9.36
N LEU A 47 -1.67 12.00 -8.27
CA LEU A 47 -2.98 11.36 -8.18
C LEU A 47 -4.11 12.38 -8.27
N GLU A 48 -4.02 13.51 -7.58
CA GLU A 48 -4.96 14.63 -7.71
C GLU A 48 -5.08 15.11 -9.15
N HIS A 49 -3.95 15.30 -9.83
CA HIS A 49 -3.92 15.71 -11.24
C HIS A 49 -4.56 14.66 -12.15
N HIS A 50 -4.24 13.37 -11.95
CA HIS A 50 -4.82 12.27 -12.72
C HIS A 50 -6.35 12.21 -12.57
N LEU A 51 -6.85 12.30 -11.33
CA LEU A 51 -8.30 12.29 -11.07
C LEU A 51 -9.00 13.52 -11.66
N SER A 52 -8.36 14.69 -11.65
CA SER A 52 -8.89 15.89 -12.34
C SER A 52 -9.01 15.65 -13.84
N GLY A 53 -7.98 15.10 -14.47
CA GLY A 53 -7.98 14.78 -15.90
C GLY A 53 -9.13 13.85 -16.29
N LEU A 54 -9.35 12.77 -15.53
CA LEU A 54 -10.47 11.86 -15.77
C LEU A 54 -11.83 12.58 -15.69
N ILE A 55 -12.02 13.49 -14.73
CA ILE A 55 -13.26 14.26 -14.61
C ILE A 55 -13.45 15.20 -15.80
N GLU A 56 -12.40 15.89 -16.21
CA GLU A 56 -12.40 16.82 -17.34
C GLU A 56 -12.72 16.11 -18.66
N ASP A 57 -12.17 14.92 -18.86
CA ASP A 57 -12.40 14.09 -20.05
C ASP A 57 -13.76 13.37 -20.01
N GLY A 58 -14.48 13.43 -18.88
CA GLY A 58 -15.77 12.76 -18.68
C GLY A 58 -15.66 11.26 -18.43
N ASP A 59 -14.47 10.78 -18.09
CA ASP A 59 -14.18 9.40 -17.78
C ASP A 59 -14.63 9.01 -16.36
N SER A 60 -14.77 7.70 -16.14
CA SER A 60 -15.10 7.18 -14.81
C SER A 60 -13.89 7.21 -13.89
N LEU A 61 -14.09 7.69 -12.67
CA LEU A 61 -13.06 7.63 -11.63
C LEU A 61 -12.76 6.17 -11.25
N PRO A 62 -11.51 5.87 -10.85
CA PRO A 62 -11.16 4.55 -10.34
C PRO A 62 -11.94 4.22 -9.07
N GLN A 63 -12.04 2.93 -8.77
CA GLN A 63 -12.61 2.40 -7.54
C GLN A 63 -11.49 1.72 -6.74
N PRO A 64 -10.75 2.48 -5.91
CA PRO A 64 -9.67 1.93 -5.11
C PRO A 64 -10.21 0.85 -4.18
N SER A 65 -9.48 -0.25 -4.11
CA SER A 65 -9.92 -1.46 -3.43
C SER A 65 -8.85 -2.01 -2.49
N ALA A 66 -7.61 -1.60 -2.68
CA ALA A 66 -6.51 -1.95 -1.82
C ALA A 66 -6.68 -1.38 -0.42
N GLN A 67 -6.29 -2.17 0.57
CA GLN A 67 -6.33 -1.83 1.98
C GLN A 67 -4.95 -2.04 2.59
N ILE A 68 -4.70 -1.33 3.69
CA ILE A 68 -3.52 -1.53 4.52
C ILE A 68 -3.98 -2.13 5.83
N ALA A 69 -3.34 -3.23 6.23
CA ALA A 69 -3.58 -3.89 7.49
C ALA A 69 -2.27 -4.07 8.26
N GLU A 70 -2.39 -4.28 9.56
CA GLU A 70 -1.28 -4.60 10.45
C GLU A 70 -1.44 -6.02 10.96
N VAL A 71 -0.39 -6.82 10.81
CA VAL A 71 -0.33 -8.20 11.29
C VAL A 71 0.74 -8.29 12.36
N GLU A 72 0.34 -8.66 13.57
CA GLU A 72 1.26 -8.98 14.65
C GLU A 72 1.74 -10.43 14.51
N VAL A 73 3.04 -10.64 14.64
CA VAL A 73 3.68 -11.96 14.55
C VAL A 73 4.64 -12.18 15.69
N SER A 74 4.82 -13.44 16.06
CA SER A 74 5.83 -13.86 17.03
C SER A 74 7.21 -13.95 16.37
N LEU A 75 8.25 -13.48 17.04
CA LEU A 75 9.62 -13.64 16.55
C LEU A 75 10.27 -14.94 17.05
N PRO A 76 11.02 -15.65 16.18
CA PRO A 76 11.86 -16.77 16.60
C PRO A 76 12.85 -16.37 17.70
N GLU A 77 13.12 -17.26 18.66
CA GLU A 77 14.05 -17.00 19.78
C GLU A 77 15.49 -16.69 19.33
N PHE A 78 15.84 -17.07 18.10
CA PHE A 78 17.09 -16.68 17.45
C PHE A 78 17.29 -15.15 17.46
N TYR A 79 16.22 -14.37 17.31
CA TYR A 79 16.23 -12.91 17.31
C TYR A 79 16.12 -12.28 18.71
N GLY A 80 16.31 -13.08 19.76
CA GLY A 80 16.30 -12.67 21.16
C GLY A 80 15.16 -13.29 21.97
N PRO A 81 14.89 -12.79 23.19
CA PRO A 81 13.82 -13.32 24.03
C PRO A 81 12.45 -13.20 23.35
N ALA A 82 11.54 -14.10 23.70
CA ALA A 82 10.18 -14.17 23.17
C ALA A 82 9.49 -12.78 23.18
N ARG A 83 9.12 -12.32 21.99
CA ARG A 83 8.46 -11.04 21.74
C ARG A 83 7.74 -11.05 20.40
N SER A 84 6.79 -10.13 20.25
CA SER A 84 6.07 -9.93 18.99
C SER A 84 6.58 -8.71 18.23
N THR A 85 6.25 -8.63 16.94
CA THR A 85 6.45 -7.46 16.10
C THR A 85 5.29 -7.33 15.12
N THR A 86 4.97 -6.11 14.72
CA THR A 86 3.91 -5.85 13.74
C THR A 86 4.50 -5.54 12.37
N TYR A 87 3.94 -6.12 11.32
CA TYR A 87 4.22 -5.80 9.91
C TYR A 87 2.99 -5.15 9.28
N LYS A 88 3.23 -4.10 8.48
CA LYS A 88 2.22 -3.55 7.59
C LYS A 88 2.14 -4.40 6.34
N ILE A 89 0.93 -4.76 5.95
CA ILE A 89 0.66 -5.51 4.72
C ILE A 89 -0.25 -4.70 3.82
N VAL A 90 -0.08 -4.90 2.51
CA VAL A 90 -1.00 -4.40 1.50
C VAL A 90 -1.92 -5.55 1.13
N VAL A 91 -3.23 -5.32 1.15
CA VAL A 91 -4.25 -6.31 0.79
C VAL A 91 -5.01 -5.79 -0.42
N GLU A 92 -4.85 -6.45 -1.55
CA GLU A 92 -5.54 -6.15 -2.80
C GLU A 92 -6.80 -7.00 -2.96
N ARG A 93 -7.87 -6.38 -3.45
CA ARG A 93 -9.11 -7.08 -3.75
C ARG A 93 -9.15 -7.48 -5.22
N ALA A 94 -9.14 -8.78 -5.47
CA ALA A 94 -9.44 -9.35 -6.78
C ALA A 94 -10.97 -9.63 -6.91
N PRO A 95 -11.48 -9.95 -8.11
CA PRO A 95 -12.91 -10.16 -8.32
C PRO A 95 -13.56 -11.19 -7.39
N LYS A 96 -12.82 -12.22 -6.97
CA LYS A 96 -13.34 -13.35 -6.19
C LYS A 96 -12.59 -13.63 -4.89
N ASN A 97 -11.45 -13.00 -4.66
CA ASN A 97 -10.56 -13.30 -3.55
C ASN A 97 -9.77 -12.05 -3.16
N TYR A 98 -8.92 -12.22 -2.16
CA TYR A 98 -7.94 -11.23 -1.71
C TYR A 98 -6.55 -11.80 -1.91
N ALA A 99 -5.60 -10.92 -2.19
CA ALA A 99 -4.19 -11.22 -2.19
C ALA A 99 -3.48 -10.18 -1.33
N ALA A 100 -2.51 -10.60 -0.54
CA ALA A 100 -1.77 -9.71 0.32
C ALA A 100 -0.28 -9.98 0.25
N TYR A 101 0.50 -8.94 0.47
CA TYR A 101 1.96 -9.01 0.52
C TYR A 101 2.51 -8.07 1.60
N VAL A 102 3.72 -8.38 2.06
CA VAL A 102 4.47 -7.53 3.00
C VAL A 102 5.57 -6.79 2.23
N PRO A 103 5.48 -5.46 2.07
CA PRO A 103 6.55 -4.70 1.41
C PRO A 103 7.93 -4.86 2.08
N ASP A 104 7.96 -5.05 3.41
CA ASP A 104 9.18 -5.28 4.19
C ASP A 104 9.76 -6.70 4.09
N LEU A 105 8.98 -7.67 3.58
CA LEU A 105 9.41 -9.05 3.33
C LEU A 105 9.09 -9.44 1.89
N PRO A 106 9.86 -8.95 0.90
CA PRO A 106 9.61 -9.24 -0.51
C PRO A 106 9.52 -10.74 -0.77
N GLY A 107 8.43 -11.16 -1.43
CA GLY A 107 8.14 -12.57 -1.71
C GLY A 107 7.27 -13.26 -0.65
N CYS A 108 6.99 -12.61 0.49
CA CYS A 108 5.99 -13.08 1.44
C CYS A 108 4.59 -12.62 0.99
N ILE A 109 3.83 -13.56 0.40
CA ILE A 109 2.54 -13.33 -0.24
C ILE A 109 1.56 -14.43 0.20
N SER A 110 0.31 -14.06 0.47
CA SER A 110 -0.79 -15.01 0.68
C SER A 110 -2.04 -14.56 -0.06
N ALA A 111 -2.94 -15.49 -0.33
CA ALA A 111 -4.23 -15.20 -0.96
C ALA A 111 -5.30 -16.14 -0.41
N ALA A 112 -6.50 -15.61 -0.18
CA ALA A 112 -7.65 -16.37 0.27
C ALA A 112 -8.96 -15.75 -0.24
N ASP A 113 -10.07 -16.48 -0.13
CA ASP A 113 -11.38 -16.00 -0.60
C ASP A 113 -11.90 -14.82 0.23
N THR A 114 -11.47 -14.72 1.49
CA THR A 114 -11.91 -13.68 2.42
C THR A 114 -10.74 -12.85 2.95
N PHE A 115 -11.06 -11.62 3.37
CA PHE A 115 -10.08 -10.70 3.96
C PHE A 115 -9.48 -11.28 5.24
N ASP A 116 -10.32 -11.76 6.16
CA ASP A 116 -9.87 -12.31 7.45
C ASP A 116 -9.00 -13.56 7.27
N GLU A 117 -9.38 -14.46 6.36
CA GLU A 117 -8.57 -15.64 6.04
C GLU A 117 -7.23 -15.23 5.42
N THR A 118 -7.22 -14.20 4.57
CA THR A 118 -5.97 -13.64 4.04
C THR A 118 -5.08 -13.10 5.14
N LEU A 119 -5.63 -12.43 6.15
CA LEU A 119 -4.86 -11.96 7.30
C LEU A 119 -4.25 -13.11 8.10
N THR A 120 -5.02 -14.18 8.34
CA THR A 120 -4.52 -15.37 9.03
C THR A 120 -3.37 -16.03 8.25
N LEU A 121 -3.56 -16.24 6.94
CA LEU A 121 -2.50 -16.81 6.10
C LEU A 121 -1.26 -15.91 6.02
N MET A 122 -1.45 -14.58 6.00
CA MET A 122 -0.32 -13.65 6.05
C MET A 122 0.45 -13.75 7.36
N GLN A 123 -0.23 -13.91 8.49
CA GLN A 123 0.44 -14.13 9.78
C GLN A 123 1.32 -15.40 9.71
N GLU A 124 0.75 -16.52 9.27
CA GLU A 124 1.45 -17.80 9.14
C GLU A 124 2.63 -17.70 8.16
N ALA A 125 2.44 -17.04 7.02
CA ALA A 125 3.47 -16.86 6.01
C ALA A 125 4.64 -16.01 6.53
N ILE A 126 4.36 -14.93 7.27
CA ILE A 126 5.40 -14.08 7.87
C ILE A 126 6.15 -14.86 8.94
N GLU A 127 5.44 -15.54 9.86
CA GLU A 127 6.08 -16.32 10.92
C GLU A 127 6.98 -17.42 10.33
N GLY A 128 6.48 -18.20 9.37
CA GLY A 128 7.27 -19.22 8.69
C GLY A 128 8.46 -18.66 7.90
N HIS A 129 8.33 -17.49 7.27
CA HIS A 129 9.45 -16.84 6.59
C HIS A 129 10.55 -16.41 7.59
N LEU A 130 10.16 -15.86 8.74
CA LEU A 130 11.09 -15.46 9.79
C LEU A 130 11.79 -16.67 10.43
N GLU A 131 11.11 -17.80 10.57
CA GLU A 131 11.72 -19.06 11.01
C GLU A 131 12.80 -19.53 10.04
N LEU A 132 12.53 -19.55 8.73
CA LEU A 132 13.52 -19.92 7.71
C LEU A 132 14.74 -18.98 7.72
N MET A 133 14.50 -17.66 7.81
CA MET A 133 15.59 -16.68 7.94
C MET A 133 16.44 -16.93 9.20
N ALA A 134 15.81 -17.31 10.32
CA ALA A 134 16.51 -17.64 11.55
C ALA A 134 17.35 -18.93 11.42
N GLU A 135 16.85 -19.95 10.73
CA GLU A 135 17.59 -21.19 10.42
C GLU A 135 18.84 -20.89 9.58
N ASP A 136 18.70 -20.00 8.59
CA ASP A 136 19.80 -19.51 7.76
C ASP A 136 20.68 -18.45 8.45
N ARG A 137 20.34 -18.08 9.68
CA ARG A 137 21.04 -17.10 10.54
C ARG A 137 21.09 -15.71 9.93
N GLU A 138 20.10 -15.36 9.13
CA GLU A 138 19.95 -14.03 8.54
C GLU A 138 19.47 -13.02 9.58
N PRO A 139 19.91 -11.75 9.52
CA PRO A 139 19.42 -10.71 10.40
C PRO A 139 17.94 -10.42 10.14
N LEU A 140 17.22 -10.00 11.19
CA LEU A 140 15.85 -9.53 11.03
C LEU A 140 15.83 -8.30 10.09
N PRO A 141 14.97 -8.28 9.05
CA PRO A 141 14.97 -7.19 8.09
C PRO A 141 14.44 -5.91 8.74
N PRO A 142 14.97 -4.74 8.35
CA PRO A 142 14.43 -3.47 8.81
C PRO A 142 13.01 -3.29 8.28
N LYS A 143 12.10 -2.85 9.16
CA LYS A 143 10.75 -2.44 8.76
C LYS A 143 10.79 -1.01 8.25
N ALA A 144 11.11 -0.86 6.98
CA ALA A 144 11.44 0.42 6.35
C ALA A 144 10.48 0.81 5.23
N ALA A 145 9.53 -0.05 4.86
CA ALA A 145 8.52 0.26 3.89
C ALA A 145 7.58 1.36 4.43
N TYR A 146 7.39 2.39 3.61
CA TYR A 146 6.40 3.42 3.90
C TYR A 146 5.12 3.01 3.17
N VAL A 147 4.09 2.73 3.95
CA VAL A 147 2.80 2.26 3.46
C VAL A 147 1.74 3.09 4.14
N GLU A 148 0.95 3.80 3.34
CA GLU A 148 0.00 4.80 3.84
C GLU A 148 -1.31 4.82 3.04
N MET A 149 -2.42 4.95 3.76
CA MET A 149 -3.73 5.22 3.15
C MET A 149 -3.83 6.72 2.92
N VAL A 150 -3.81 7.11 1.66
CA VAL A 150 -3.93 8.50 1.23
C VAL A 150 -5.39 8.79 0.89
N LYS A 151 -5.94 9.84 1.50
CA LYS A 151 -7.24 10.37 1.12
C LYS A 151 -7.07 11.49 0.10
N VAL A 152 -7.76 11.37 -1.03
CA VAL A 152 -7.85 12.42 -2.05
C VAL A 152 -9.30 12.87 -2.20
N ASP A 153 -9.54 14.17 -2.06
CA ASP A 153 -10.87 14.74 -2.24
C ASP A 153 -11.22 14.79 -3.73
N LYS A 154 -12.46 14.43 -4.10
CA LYS A 154 -12.90 14.57 -5.50
C LYS A 154 -12.93 16.06 -5.88
N PRO A 155 -12.28 16.48 -6.97
CA PRO A 155 -12.49 17.80 -7.53
C PRO A 155 -13.99 18.00 -7.83
N GLN A 156 -14.52 19.18 -7.53
CA GLN A 156 -15.89 19.50 -7.96
C GLN A 156 -15.85 19.75 -9.48
N SER A 157 -16.75 19.11 -10.23
CA SER A 157 -16.93 19.41 -11.64
C SER A 157 -17.21 20.91 -11.80
N VAL A 158 -16.33 21.64 -12.49
CA VAL A 158 -16.62 23.02 -12.85
C VAL A 158 -17.59 22.96 -14.03
N VAL A 159 -18.89 23.01 -13.76
CA VAL A 159 -19.85 23.39 -14.80
C VAL A 159 -19.55 24.85 -15.13
N ALA A 160 -18.93 25.09 -16.27
CA ALA A 160 -18.87 26.43 -16.84
C ALA A 160 -20.31 26.88 -17.09
N GLU A 161 -20.83 27.77 -16.25
CA GLU A 161 -21.99 28.58 -16.62
C GLU A 161 -21.56 29.42 -17.83
N VAL A 162 -21.94 28.97 -19.02
CA VAL A 162 -21.92 29.81 -20.21
C VAL A 162 -23.02 30.84 -20.01
N ALA A 163 -22.66 32.04 -19.60
CA ALA A 163 -23.55 33.19 -19.64
C ALA A 163 -23.77 33.58 -21.10
N ASP A 164 -25.01 33.44 -21.57
CA ASP A 164 -25.53 34.02 -22.82
C ASP A 164 -25.47 35.56 -22.80
#